data_AF-A0A9E3R5L1-F1
#
_entry.id   AF-A0A9E3R5L1-F1
#
_cell.length_a   1.000
_cell.length_b   1.000
_cell.length_c   1.000
_cell.angle_alpha   90.00
_cell.angle_beta   90.00
_cell.angle_gamma   90.00
#
_symmetry.space_group_name_H-M   'P 1'
#
loop_
_entity.id
_entity.type
_entity.pdbx_description
1 polymer ?
#
loop_
_entity_poly.entity_id
_entity_poly.type
_entity_poly.pdbx_seq_one_letter_code
_entity_poly.pdbx_strand_id
1 'polypeptide(L)'
;MTTERTADGRRFFALGFVLSAACTWLIAEWYTIANDVLGLGVVYDTRPAWLVVVMEALGWLPWAVLALLAIIRARRGPVVRPLAYALGAATPYVLLVGWVLGGPSVSDRWHRTAFDPAGWRQNDGARTDWPARLRMVDDLLARRTLIGLRADSLDRLLGPREETAYFRDWDRVYWLGPERGLIRIDSEWLGIRFSADGTVTEVRILRD
;
A
#
# COMPACT_ATOMS: atom_id res chain seq x y z
N MET A 1 -25.45 -31.56 17.68
CA MET A 1 -24.44 -31.04 18.63
C MET A 1 -23.30 -30.24 17.96
N THR A 2 -22.88 -30.57 16.73
CA THR A 2 -21.83 -29.85 15.98
C THR A 2 -22.29 -28.50 15.38
N THR A 3 -23.55 -28.39 14.98
CA THR A 3 -24.17 -27.18 14.40
C THR A 3 -24.33 -26.03 15.39
N GLU A 4 -24.64 -26.31 16.66
CA GLU A 4 -24.74 -25.27 17.70
C GLU A 4 -23.36 -24.73 18.10
N ARG A 5 -22.35 -25.60 18.25
CA ARG A 5 -20.96 -25.18 18.54
C ARG A 5 -20.38 -24.24 17.48
N THR A 6 -20.72 -24.44 16.22
CA THR A 6 -20.27 -23.59 15.10
C THR A 6 -21.07 -22.30 14.97
N ALA A 7 -22.35 -22.28 15.37
CA ALA A 7 -23.14 -21.06 15.45
C ALA A 7 -22.62 -20.10 16.53
N ASP A 8 -22.25 -20.62 17.70
CA ASP A 8 -21.69 -19.81 18.78
C ASP A 8 -20.33 -19.20 18.42
N GLY A 9 -19.45 -19.98 17.78
CA GLY A 9 -18.16 -19.48 17.32
C GLY A 9 -18.30 -18.28 16.37
N ARG A 10 -19.22 -18.35 15.40
CA ARG A 10 -19.50 -17.26 14.46
C ARG A 10 -20.00 -16.00 15.14
N ARG A 11 -20.84 -16.11 16.17
CA ARG A 11 -21.33 -14.96 16.95
C ARG A 11 -20.20 -14.26 17.69
N PHE A 12 -19.32 -15.00 18.37
CA PHE A 12 -18.18 -14.41 19.07
C PHE A 12 -17.18 -13.78 18.10
N PHE A 13 -16.94 -14.39 16.94
CA PHE A 13 -16.14 -13.79 15.87
C PHE A 13 -16.75 -12.47 15.39
N ALA A 14 -18.03 -12.47 15.02
CA ALA A 14 -18.72 -11.27 14.56
C ALA A 14 -18.71 -10.16 15.62
N LEU A 15 -18.89 -10.50 16.89
CA LEU A 15 -18.79 -9.55 18.00
C LEU A 15 -17.39 -8.92 18.09
N GLY A 16 -16.34 -9.73 18.03
CA GLY A 16 -14.96 -9.24 18.04
C GLY A 16 -14.66 -8.32 16.84
N PHE A 17 -15.08 -8.73 15.64
CA PHE A 17 -14.93 -7.95 14.42
C PHE A 17 -15.66 -6.61 14.51
N VAL A 18 -16.96 -6.62 14.81
CA VAL A 18 -17.78 -5.40 14.86
C VAL A 18 -17.29 -4.44 15.92
N LEU A 19 -16.99 -4.92 17.14
CA LEU A 19 -16.49 -4.06 18.21
C LEU A 19 -15.14 -3.44 17.83
N SER A 20 -14.20 -4.25 17.34
CA SER A 20 -12.89 -3.72 16.95
C SER A 20 -12.98 -2.75 15.78
N ALA A 21 -13.76 -3.07 14.75
CA ALA A 21 -13.94 -2.19 13.60
C ALA A 21 -14.61 -0.86 13.98
N ALA A 22 -15.63 -0.89 14.85
CA ALA A 22 -16.29 0.31 15.35
C ALA A 22 -15.33 1.17 16.19
N CYS A 23 -14.56 0.57 17.11
CA CYS A 23 -13.55 1.29 17.89
C CYS A 23 -12.48 1.92 17.00
N THR A 24 -11.94 1.18 16.03
CA THR A 24 -10.96 1.70 15.07
C THR A 24 -11.53 2.85 14.23
N TRP A 25 -12.76 2.71 13.74
CA TRP A 25 -13.43 3.77 12.98
C TRP A 25 -13.66 5.03 13.81
N LEU A 26 -14.14 4.89 15.05
CA LEU A 26 -14.33 6.02 15.98
C LEU A 26 -13.00 6.73 16.28
N ILE A 27 -11.91 5.99 16.43
CA ILE A 27 -10.57 6.55 16.64
C ILE A 27 -10.05 7.22 15.37
N ALA A 28 -10.32 6.69 14.18
CA ALA A 28 -9.87 7.29 12.92
C ALA A 28 -10.62 8.61 12.63
N GLU A 29 -11.94 8.64 12.87
CA GLU A 29 -12.83 9.75 12.53
C GLU A 29 -13.09 10.70 13.71
N TRP A 30 -12.38 10.55 14.83
CA TRP A 30 -12.67 11.29 16.07
C TRP A 30 -12.71 12.81 15.88
N TYR A 31 -11.82 13.34 15.04
CA TYR A 31 -11.69 14.79 14.82
C TYR A 31 -12.90 15.34 14.05
N THR A 32 -13.28 14.66 12.98
CA THR A 32 -14.49 14.94 12.20
C THR A 32 -15.74 14.80 13.05
N ILE A 33 -15.85 13.74 13.86
CA ILE A 33 -16.99 13.56 14.78
C ILE A 33 -17.04 14.70 15.81
N ALA A 34 -15.92 15.05 16.43
CA ALA A 34 -15.87 16.10 17.45
C ALA A 34 -16.27 17.46 16.88
N ASN A 35 -15.81 17.81 15.68
CA ASN A 35 -16.01 19.15 15.13
C ASN A 35 -17.25 19.27 14.24
N ASP A 36 -17.46 18.34 13.33
CA ASP A 36 -18.51 18.45 12.33
C ASP A 36 -19.85 17.90 12.83
N VAL A 37 -19.81 16.87 13.68
CA VAL A 37 -21.03 16.26 14.24
C VAL A 37 -21.42 16.88 15.58
N LEU A 38 -20.43 17.07 16.47
CA LEU A 38 -20.68 17.54 17.84
C LEU A 38 -20.43 19.03 18.04
N GLY A 39 -19.84 19.73 17.06
CA GLY A 39 -19.62 21.18 17.12
C GLY A 39 -18.65 21.63 18.22
N LEU A 40 -17.73 20.77 18.66
CA LEU A 40 -16.90 21.02 19.83
C LEU A 40 -15.75 22.00 19.58
N GLY A 41 -15.44 22.34 18.33
CA GLY A 41 -14.39 23.30 17.99
C GLY A 41 -13.00 22.90 18.50
N VAL A 42 -12.73 21.60 18.58
CA VAL A 42 -11.47 21.04 19.06
C VAL A 42 -10.37 21.26 18.02
N VAL A 43 -9.29 21.92 18.45
CA VAL A 43 -8.04 21.98 17.70
C VAL A 43 -7.18 20.79 18.11
N TYR A 44 -6.56 20.13 17.13
CA TYR A 44 -5.83 18.87 17.33
C TYR A 44 -4.75 18.98 18.41
N ASP A 45 -3.92 20.03 18.35
CA ASP A 45 -2.78 20.24 19.26
C ASP A 45 -3.20 20.62 20.68
N THR A 46 -4.40 21.18 20.86
CA THR A 46 -4.94 21.62 22.15
C THR A 46 -6.13 20.80 22.61
N ARG A 47 -6.21 19.54 22.13
CA ARG A 47 -7.32 18.64 22.46
C ARG A 47 -7.44 18.42 23.98
N PRO A 48 -8.67 18.45 24.54
CA PRO A 48 -8.87 18.25 25.97
C PRO A 48 -8.37 16.89 26.45
N ALA A 49 -7.81 16.85 27.67
CA ALA A 49 -7.28 15.60 28.25
C ALA A 49 -8.34 14.48 28.36
N TRP A 50 -9.59 14.82 28.65
CA TRP A 50 -10.68 13.83 28.72
C TRP A 50 -10.90 13.13 27.37
N LEU A 51 -10.72 13.84 26.25
CA LEU A 51 -10.92 13.30 24.92
C LEU A 51 -9.81 12.30 24.58
N VAL A 52 -8.57 12.60 24.97
CA VAL A 52 -7.45 11.66 24.87
C VAL A 52 -7.74 10.38 25.66
N VAL A 53 -8.23 10.51 26.90
CA VAL A 53 -8.60 9.34 27.73
C VAL A 53 -9.69 8.49 27.07
N VAL A 54 -10.71 9.13 26.48
CA VAL A 54 -11.77 8.40 25.74
C VAL A 54 -11.19 7.65 24.55
N MET A 55 -10.31 8.28 23.76
CA MET A 55 -9.67 7.63 22.60
C MET A 55 -8.80 6.44 23.01
N GLU A 56 -7.99 6.59 24.05
CA GLU A 56 -7.19 5.50 24.62
C GLU A 56 -8.09 4.35 25.11
N ALA A 57 -9.16 4.67 25.83
CA ALA A 57 -10.12 3.67 26.30
C ALA A 57 -10.76 2.90 25.14
N LEU A 58 -11.14 3.59 24.05
CA LEU A 58 -11.66 2.95 22.83
C LEU A 58 -10.63 2.02 22.19
N GLY A 59 -9.34 2.37 22.23
CA GLY A 59 -8.26 1.53 21.68
C GLY A 59 -8.07 0.23 22.47
N TRP A 60 -8.25 0.28 23.79
CA TRP A 60 -8.13 -0.88 24.67
C TRP A 60 -9.41 -1.71 24.79
N LEU A 61 -10.58 -1.16 24.44
CA LEU A 61 -11.87 -1.80 24.66
C LEU A 61 -12.00 -3.22 24.06
N PRO A 62 -11.59 -3.49 22.80
CA PRO A 62 -11.68 -4.84 22.26
C PRO A 62 -10.83 -5.86 23.05
N TRP A 63 -9.70 -5.43 23.59
CA TRP A 63 -8.76 -6.26 24.35
C TRP A 63 -9.22 -6.46 25.79
N ALA A 64 -9.82 -5.45 26.41
CA ALA A 64 -10.44 -5.57 27.72
C ALA A 64 -11.60 -6.59 27.70
N VAL A 65 -12.42 -6.57 26.65
CA VAL A 65 -13.48 -7.57 26.45
C VAL A 65 -12.89 -8.97 26.22
N LEU A 66 -11.80 -9.12 25.46
CA LEU A 66 -11.10 -10.41 25.32
C LEU A 66 -10.62 -10.94 26.67
N ALA A 67 -9.99 -10.10 27.50
CA ALA A 67 -9.53 -10.47 28.83
C ALA A 67 -10.70 -10.92 29.72
N LEU A 68 -11.83 -10.19 29.69
CA LEU A 68 -13.04 -10.56 30.40
C LEU A 68 -13.58 -11.92 29.94
N LEU A 69 -13.64 -12.16 28.62
CA LEU A 69 -14.07 -13.44 28.06
C LEU A 69 -13.12 -14.58 28.46
N ALA A 70 -11.81 -14.33 28.54
CA ALA A 70 -10.84 -15.31 29.02
C ALA A 70 -11.05 -15.65 30.51
N ILE A 71 -11.33 -14.64 31.35
CA ILE A 71 -11.67 -14.85 32.78
C ILE A 71 -12.96 -15.65 32.92
N ILE A 72 -14.01 -15.31 32.16
CA ILE A 72 -15.27 -16.04 32.17
C ILE A 72 -15.05 -17.48 31.70
N ARG A 73 -14.23 -17.69 30.66
CA ARG A 73 -13.88 -19.01 30.14
C ARG A 73 -13.17 -19.87 31.18
N ALA A 74 -12.30 -19.27 31.99
CA ALA A 74 -11.57 -19.94 33.07
C ALA A 74 -12.50 -20.31 34.24
N ARG A 75 -13.43 -19.43 34.61
CA ARG A 75 -14.33 -19.63 35.76
C ARG A 75 -15.57 -20.48 35.47
N ARG A 76 -16.15 -20.38 34.27
CA ARG A 76 -17.46 -20.96 33.92
C ARG A 76 -17.39 -22.00 32.80
N GLY A 77 -16.19 -22.39 32.38
CA GLY A 77 -16.03 -23.39 31.32
C GLY A 77 -16.40 -22.86 29.93
N PRO A 78 -16.73 -23.73 28.96
CA PRO A 78 -16.77 -23.41 27.52
C PRO A 78 -18.04 -22.65 27.06
N VAL A 79 -18.66 -21.86 27.93
CA VAL A 79 -19.84 -21.02 27.64
C VAL A 79 -19.49 -19.86 26.68
N VAL A 80 -18.24 -19.40 26.72
CA VAL A 80 -17.73 -18.33 25.84
C VAL A 80 -16.62 -18.85 24.92
N ARG A 81 -16.41 -18.16 23.79
CA ARG A 81 -15.40 -18.51 22.78
C ARG A 81 -14.37 -17.38 22.61
N PRO A 82 -13.45 -17.20 23.57
CA PRO A 82 -12.47 -16.09 23.53
C PRO A 82 -11.57 -16.15 22.30
N LEU A 83 -11.21 -17.35 21.82
CA LEU A 83 -10.41 -17.50 20.60
C LEU A 83 -11.16 -17.01 19.35
N ALA A 84 -12.46 -17.36 19.21
CA ALA A 84 -13.25 -16.91 18.07
C ALA A 84 -13.41 -15.38 18.09
N TYR A 85 -13.65 -14.81 19.27
CA TYR A 85 -13.65 -13.36 19.47
C TYR A 85 -12.30 -12.73 19.11
N ALA A 86 -11.19 -13.28 19.59
CA ALA A 86 -9.85 -12.75 19.31
C ALA A 86 -9.53 -12.73 17.81
N LEU A 87 -9.90 -13.78 17.08
CA LEU A 87 -9.76 -13.82 15.62
C LEU A 87 -10.59 -12.73 14.94
N GLY A 88 -11.83 -12.51 15.40
CA GLY A 88 -12.67 -11.41 14.91
C GLY A 88 -12.06 -10.04 15.18
N ALA A 89 -11.62 -9.79 16.42
CA ALA A 89 -11.01 -8.54 16.82
C ALA A 89 -9.67 -8.26 16.10
N ALA A 90 -8.89 -9.30 15.81
CA ALA A 90 -7.64 -9.15 15.06
C ALA A 90 -7.85 -8.89 13.56
N THR A 91 -9.03 -9.23 13.01
CA THR A 91 -9.28 -9.18 11.56
C THR A 91 -9.05 -7.80 10.93
N PRO A 92 -9.56 -6.67 11.47
CA PRO A 92 -9.30 -5.35 10.91
C PRO A 92 -7.81 -5.01 10.82
N TYR A 93 -7.02 -5.41 11.83
CA TYR A 93 -5.58 -5.19 11.84
C TYR A 93 -4.85 -6.06 10.81
N VAL A 94 -5.25 -7.33 10.66
CA VAL A 94 -4.70 -8.21 9.63
C VAL A 94 -5.01 -7.68 8.23
N LEU A 95 -6.23 -7.20 8.01
CA LEU A 95 -6.62 -6.58 6.74
C LEU A 95 -5.83 -5.29 6.48
N LEU A 96 -5.64 -4.45 7.50
CA LEU A 96 -4.85 -3.23 7.41
C LEU A 96 -3.38 -3.54 7.08
N VAL A 97 -2.75 -4.47 7.80
CA VAL A 97 -1.36 -4.89 7.52
C VAL A 97 -1.25 -5.51 6.14
N GLY A 98 -2.21 -6.35 5.75
CA GLY A 98 -2.27 -6.92 4.41
C GLY A 98 -2.39 -5.85 3.32
N TRP A 99 -3.20 -4.81 3.56
CA TRP A 99 -3.33 -3.67 2.66
C TRP A 99 -2.05 -2.82 2.59
N VAL A 100 -1.42 -2.53 3.73
CA VAL A 100 -0.17 -1.74 3.79
C VAL A 100 0.97 -2.47 3.07
N LEU A 101 1.13 -3.77 3.29
CA LEU A 101 2.22 -4.55 2.69
C LEU A 101 1.92 -4.97 1.25
N GLY A 102 0.68 -5.35 0.96
CA GLY A 102 0.27 -5.91 -0.34
C GLY A 102 -0.31 -4.88 -1.31
N GLY A 103 -0.87 -3.78 -0.81
CA GLY A 103 -1.53 -2.73 -1.59
C GLY A 103 -0.66 -2.16 -2.69
N PRO A 104 0.62 -1.78 -2.44
CA PRO A 104 1.51 -1.30 -3.49
C PRO A 104 1.71 -2.31 -4.62
N SER A 105 1.86 -3.60 -4.29
CA SER A 105 2.04 -4.68 -5.29
C SER A 105 0.77 -4.97 -6.09
N VAL A 106 -0.40 -4.85 -5.47
CA VAL A 106 -1.69 -4.99 -6.15
C VAL A 106 -1.92 -3.80 -7.08
N SER A 107 -1.66 -2.58 -6.60
CA SER A 107 -1.77 -1.36 -7.37
C SER A 107 -0.84 -1.36 -8.58
N ASP A 108 0.43 -1.74 -8.40
CA ASP A 108 1.37 -1.90 -9.52
C ASP A 108 0.84 -2.85 -10.59
N ARG A 109 0.42 -4.05 -10.19
CA ARG A 109 -0.14 -5.02 -11.13
C ARG A 109 -1.38 -4.52 -11.87
N TRP A 110 -2.24 -3.77 -11.19
CA TRP A 110 -3.45 -3.19 -11.79
C TRP A 110 -3.14 -2.14 -12.86
N HIS A 111 -2.06 -1.37 -12.68
CA HIS A 111 -1.71 -0.28 -13.59
C HIS A 111 -0.83 -0.70 -14.77
N ARG A 112 -0.21 -1.88 -14.73
CA ARG A 112 0.64 -2.39 -15.82
C ARG A 112 -0.10 -2.44 -17.16
N THR A 113 0.60 -2.05 -18.21
CA THR A 113 0.10 -2.09 -19.59
C THR A 113 1.15 -2.67 -20.52
N ALA A 114 0.70 -3.17 -21.67
CA ALA A 114 1.62 -3.57 -22.74
C ALA A 114 2.48 -2.38 -23.19
N PHE A 115 3.72 -2.65 -23.57
CA PHE A 115 4.62 -1.62 -24.08
C PHE A 115 4.14 -1.10 -25.44
N ASP A 116 3.91 0.20 -25.51
CA ASP A 116 3.63 0.94 -26.74
C ASP A 116 4.72 2.01 -26.97
N PRO A 117 5.52 1.92 -28.05
CA PRO A 117 6.55 2.91 -28.36
C PRO A 117 6.02 4.34 -28.50
N ALA A 118 4.79 4.52 -29.02
CA ALA A 118 4.22 5.85 -29.20
C ALA A 118 3.87 6.49 -27.85
N GLY A 119 3.12 5.78 -27.01
CA GLY A 119 2.79 6.22 -25.65
C GLY A 119 4.02 6.39 -24.75
N TRP A 120 5.03 5.53 -24.88
CA TRP A 120 6.30 5.68 -24.15
C TRP A 120 7.00 7.00 -24.44
N ARG A 121 7.06 7.40 -25.72
CA ARG A 121 7.73 8.63 -26.16
C ARG A 121 6.95 9.89 -25.79
N GLN A 122 5.62 9.84 -25.89
CA GLN A 122 4.77 10.94 -25.42
C GLN A 122 4.89 11.14 -23.91
N ASN A 123 5.02 10.03 -23.17
CA ASN A 123 5.06 10.01 -21.70
C ASN A 123 3.89 10.78 -21.07
N ASP A 124 2.70 10.59 -21.63
CA ASP A 124 1.48 11.23 -21.13
C ASP A 124 1.28 10.91 -19.65
N GLY A 125 0.85 11.93 -18.89
CA GLY A 125 0.62 11.78 -17.45
C GLY A 125 1.89 11.73 -16.61
N ALA A 126 3.00 12.33 -17.06
CA ALA A 126 4.24 12.45 -16.27
C ALA A 126 4.08 13.12 -14.89
N ARG A 127 2.93 13.76 -14.60
CA ARG A 127 2.61 14.33 -13.28
C ARG A 127 1.66 13.47 -12.44
N THR A 128 1.33 12.26 -12.91
CA THR A 128 0.44 11.34 -12.20
C THR A 128 1.25 10.36 -11.37
N ASP A 129 0.56 9.68 -10.45
CA ASP A 129 1.12 8.55 -9.72
C ASP A 129 1.52 7.38 -10.61
N TRP A 130 0.97 7.27 -11.82
CA TRP A 130 1.26 6.16 -12.72
C TRP A 130 1.53 6.65 -14.15
N PRO A 131 2.69 7.27 -14.40
CA PRO A 131 3.07 7.72 -15.74
C PRO A 131 3.11 6.55 -16.73
N ALA A 132 2.90 6.85 -18.02
CA ALA A 132 2.85 5.83 -19.08
C ALA A 132 4.08 4.90 -19.05
N ARG A 133 5.28 5.45 -18.85
CA ARG A 133 6.52 4.66 -18.82
C ARG A 133 6.59 3.71 -17.64
N LEU A 134 6.23 4.14 -16.44
CA LEU A 134 6.19 3.25 -15.25
C LEU A 134 5.27 2.05 -15.47
N ARG A 135 4.13 2.27 -16.14
CA ARG A 135 3.15 1.23 -16.43
C ARG A 135 3.62 0.23 -17.49
N MET A 136 4.54 0.64 -18.37
CA MET A 136 5.00 -0.14 -19.53
C MET A 136 6.38 -0.79 -19.34
N VAL A 137 7.23 -0.26 -18.44
CA VAL A 137 8.64 -0.67 -18.32
C VAL A 137 8.83 -2.16 -18.06
N ASP A 138 7.96 -2.77 -17.25
CA ASP A 138 8.06 -4.20 -16.95
C ASP A 138 7.75 -5.06 -18.20
N ASP A 139 6.79 -4.65 -19.03
CA ASP A 139 6.49 -5.34 -20.30
C ASP A 139 7.60 -5.14 -21.32
N LEU A 140 8.18 -3.94 -21.38
CA LEU A 140 9.36 -3.64 -22.20
C LEU A 140 10.52 -4.58 -21.86
N LEU A 141 10.88 -4.68 -20.57
CA LEU A 141 11.98 -5.52 -20.10
C LEU A 141 11.69 -7.02 -20.25
N ALA A 142 10.43 -7.44 -20.12
CA ALA A 142 10.04 -8.85 -20.24
C ALA A 142 9.96 -9.34 -21.70
N ARG A 143 9.46 -8.50 -22.62
CA ARG A 143 9.13 -8.94 -24.00
C ARG A 143 10.08 -8.45 -25.07
N ARG A 144 10.89 -7.42 -24.79
CA ARG A 144 11.84 -6.85 -25.77
C ARG A 144 13.26 -7.02 -25.29
N THR A 145 14.09 -7.62 -26.13
CA THR A 145 15.54 -7.64 -25.91
C THR A 145 16.10 -6.28 -26.29
N LEU A 146 16.41 -5.47 -25.28
CA LEU A 146 17.10 -4.20 -25.47
C LEU A 146 18.61 -4.38 -25.62
N ILE A 147 19.16 -5.42 -24.99
CA ILE A 147 20.57 -5.79 -25.09
C ILE A 147 20.94 -6.06 -26.57
N GLY A 148 22.05 -5.48 -27.01
CA GLY A 148 22.55 -5.59 -28.38
C GLY A 148 21.96 -4.59 -29.38
N LEU A 149 20.93 -3.81 -29.00
CA LEU A 149 20.40 -2.76 -29.88
C LEU A 149 21.43 -1.65 -30.07
N ARG A 150 21.53 -1.12 -31.29
CA ARG A 150 22.31 0.10 -31.58
C ARG A 150 21.56 1.34 -31.07
N ALA A 151 22.28 2.40 -30.73
CA ALA A 151 21.72 3.67 -30.28
C ALA A 151 20.55 4.18 -31.16
N ASP A 152 20.71 4.22 -32.49
CA ASP A 152 19.65 4.70 -33.40
C ASP A 152 18.38 3.83 -33.38
N SER A 153 18.51 2.54 -33.08
CA SER A 153 17.35 1.64 -32.95
C SER A 153 16.67 1.81 -31.60
N LEU A 154 17.45 2.09 -30.57
CA LEU A 154 16.95 2.43 -29.24
C LEU A 154 16.20 3.77 -29.27
N ASP A 155 16.76 4.81 -29.91
CA ASP A 155 16.14 6.13 -30.01
C ASP A 155 14.83 6.07 -30.82
N ARG A 156 14.76 5.22 -31.86
CA ARG A 156 13.50 4.94 -32.58
C ARG A 156 12.45 4.22 -31.74
N LEU A 157 12.88 3.47 -30.72
CA LEU A 157 12.00 2.70 -29.84
C LEU A 157 11.53 3.55 -28.65
N LEU A 158 12.46 4.11 -27.90
CA LEU A 158 12.23 4.77 -26.61
C LEU A 158 12.24 6.31 -26.70
N GLY A 159 12.65 6.87 -27.84
CA GLY A 159 12.89 8.30 -27.98
C GLY A 159 14.33 8.68 -27.63
N PRO A 160 14.71 9.94 -27.88
CA PRO A 160 16.06 10.43 -27.62
C PRO A 160 16.38 10.45 -26.12
N ARG A 161 17.66 10.65 -25.79
CA ARG A 161 18.13 10.86 -24.42
C ARG A 161 17.36 11.99 -23.73
N GLU A 162 17.02 11.79 -22.46
CA GLU A 162 16.57 12.87 -21.58
C GLU A 162 17.76 13.58 -20.92
N GLU A 163 17.74 14.91 -20.94
CA GLU A 163 18.72 15.72 -20.22
C GLU A 163 18.38 15.73 -18.73
N THR A 164 19.28 15.21 -17.91
CA THR A 164 19.11 15.18 -16.45
C THR A 164 20.46 15.19 -15.74
N ALA A 165 20.47 15.75 -14.54
CA ALA A 165 21.63 15.76 -13.67
C ALA A 165 21.86 14.42 -12.95
N TYR A 166 20.84 13.56 -12.90
CA TYR A 166 20.87 12.25 -12.23
C TYR A 166 21.56 11.18 -13.10
N PHE A 167 22.22 10.21 -12.45
CA PHE A 167 22.84 9.03 -13.09
C PHE A 167 23.75 9.34 -14.29
N ARG A 168 24.66 10.31 -14.14
CA ARG A 168 25.58 10.74 -15.22
C ARG A 168 26.48 9.63 -15.76
N ASP A 169 26.66 8.56 -14.98
CA ASP A 169 27.46 7.38 -15.34
C ASP A 169 26.73 6.41 -16.28
N TRP A 170 25.52 6.76 -16.70
CA TRP A 170 24.69 6.04 -17.67
C TRP A 170 24.57 6.82 -18.97
N ASP A 171 24.60 6.11 -20.10
CA ASP A 171 24.61 6.74 -21.42
C ASP A 171 23.22 7.25 -21.83
N ARG A 172 22.15 6.57 -21.39
CA ARG A 172 20.77 7.02 -21.49
C ARG A 172 20.04 6.74 -20.19
N VAL A 173 19.16 7.67 -19.85
CA VAL A 173 18.24 7.54 -18.73
C VAL A 173 16.88 8.06 -19.15
N TYR A 174 15.83 7.37 -18.72
CA TYR A 174 14.45 7.76 -18.94
C TYR A 174 13.73 7.77 -17.60
N TRP A 175 13.13 8.90 -17.24
CA TRP A 175 12.32 8.97 -16.05
C TRP A 175 11.08 8.07 -16.23
N LEU A 176 10.83 7.20 -15.25
CA LEU A 176 9.68 6.29 -15.27
C LEU A 176 8.51 6.85 -14.49
N GLY A 177 8.77 7.38 -13.29
CA GLY A 177 7.73 7.80 -12.36
C GLY A 177 8.22 7.82 -10.91
N PRO A 178 7.34 8.16 -9.95
CA PRO A 178 7.65 7.95 -8.54
C PRO A 178 7.84 6.47 -8.23
N GLU A 179 8.73 6.15 -7.30
CA GLU A 179 9.07 4.79 -6.89
C GLU A 179 7.80 3.97 -6.59
N ARG A 180 7.82 2.71 -7.02
CA ARG A 180 6.75 1.76 -6.68
C ARG A 180 7.03 1.18 -5.30
N GLY A 181 6.15 1.50 -4.35
CA GLY A 181 6.34 1.04 -2.97
C GLY A 181 5.30 1.62 -2.03
N LEU A 182 5.46 1.30 -0.74
CA LEU A 182 4.65 1.86 0.33
C LEU A 182 4.93 3.36 0.53
N ILE A 183 6.19 3.74 0.38
CA ILE A 183 6.67 5.13 0.45
C ILE A 183 7.20 5.46 -0.95
N ARG A 184 6.77 6.59 -1.51
CA ARG A 184 7.00 6.99 -2.91
C ARG A 184 7.67 8.36 -2.96
N ILE A 185 8.81 8.48 -2.27
CA ILE A 185 9.55 9.74 -2.17
C ILE A 185 10.49 9.87 -3.37
N ASP A 186 11.19 8.79 -3.69
CA ASP A 186 12.18 8.76 -4.76
C ASP A 186 11.52 8.46 -6.11
N SER A 187 12.27 8.59 -7.20
CA SER A 187 11.85 8.29 -8.57
C SER A 187 12.51 7.02 -9.09
N GLU A 188 11.77 6.27 -9.90
CA GLU A 188 12.32 5.19 -10.72
C GLU A 188 12.75 5.73 -12.10
N TRP A 189 13.90 5.25 -12.57
CA TRP A 189 14.48 5.62 -13.85
C TRP A 189 14.93 4.36 -14.61
N LEU A 190 14.80 4.35 -15.94
CA LEU A 190 15.40 3.31 -16.78
C LEU A 190 16.77 3.76 -17.24
N GLY A 191 17.82 3.17 -16.71
CA GLY A 191 19.20 3.38 -17.14
C GLY A 191 19.63 2.39 -18.21
N ILE A 192 20.36 2.89 -19.22
CA ILE A 192 20.90 2.10 -20.31
C ILE A 192 22.38 2.46 -20.54
N ARG A 193 23.24 1.44 -20.67
CA ARG A 193 24.67 1.58 -20.98
C ARG A 193 24.99 0.92 -22.32
N PHE A 194 25.90 1.52 -23.07
CA PHE A 194 26.41 0.99 -24.34
C PHE A 194 27.83 0.42 -24.19
N SER A 195 28.19 -0.46 -25.12
CA SER A 195 29.58 -0.83 -25.38
C SER A 195 30.30 0.28 -26.15
N ALA A 196 31.63 0.14 -26.26
CA ALA A 196 32.44 0.97 -27.16
C ALA A 196 31.95 0.93 -28.62
N ASP A 197 31.33 -0.17 -29.05
CA ASP A 197 30.78 -0.36 -30.41
C ASP A 197 29.38 0.28 -30.60
N GLY A 198 28.84 0.94 -29.57
CA GLY A 198 27.56 1.65 -29.61
C GLY A 198 26.33 0.74 -29.53
N THR A 199 26.47 -0.47 -28.96
CA THR A 199 25.36 -1.41 -28.71
C THR A 199 25.03 -1.51 -27.23
N VAL A 200 23.76 -1.66 -26.87
CA VAL A 200 23.33 -1.75 -25.46
C VAL A 200 23.93 -2.98 -24.80
N THR A 201 24.61 -2.79 -23.66
CA THR A 201 25.20 -3.85 -22.85
C THR A 201 24.52 -4.05 -21.51
N GLU A 202 23.89 -3.00 -20.99
CA GLU A 202 23.23 -3.04 -19.68
C GLU A 202 21.94 -2.23 -19.71
N VAL A 203 20.89 -2.77 -19.11
CA VAL A 203 19.63 -2.09 -18.85
C VAL A 203 19.21 -2.35 -17.41
N ARG A 204 18.87 -1.31 -16.65
CA ARG A 204 18.51 -1.43 -15.23
C ARG A 204 17.51 -0.36 -14.81
N ILE A 205 16.64 -0.71 -13.86
CA ILE A 205 15.84 0.26 -13.13
C ILE A 205 16.69 0.85 -11.99
N LEU A 206 16.84 2.17 -11.99
CA LEU A 206 17.59 2.96 -11.03
C LEU A 206 16.63 3.73 -10.12
N ARG A 207 17.12 4.12 -8.95
CA ARG A 207 16.40 4.90 -7.93
C ARG A 207 17.30 6.02 -7.44
N ASP A 208 16.75 7.23 -7.28
CA ASP A 208 17.49 8.42 -6.84
C ASP A 208 17.38 8.66 -5.33
#